data_AF-A0A7V9UTX0-F1
#
_entry.id   AF-A0A7V9UTX0-F1
#
_cell.length_a   1.000
_cell.length_b   1.000
_cell.length_c   1.000
_cell.angle_alpha   90.00
_cell.angle_beta   90.00
_cell.angle_gamma   90.00
#
_symmetry.space_group_name_H-M   'P 1'
#
loop_
_entity.id
_entity.type
_entity.pdbx_description
1 polymer ?
#
loop_
_entity_poly.entity_id
_entity_poly.type
_entity_poly.pdbx_seq_one_letter_code
_entity_poly.pdbx_strand_id
1 'polypeptide(L)' 'MKLTFLGTGTSTGVPSIGCDCETCLSDNPKDKRLRVSVLIEHADKRILVDTSIDFRQQALRAKIK' A
#
# COMPACT_ATOMS: atom_id res chain seq x y z
N MET A 1 1.58 -20.03 -3.90
CA MET A 1 1.64 -18.91 -2.94
C MET A 1 1.79 -17.62 -3.72
N LYS A 2 1.03 -16.57 -3.38
CA LYS A 2 1.09 -15.24 -4.01
C LYS A 2 1.19 -14.18 -2.93
N LEU A 3 2.14 -13.25 -3.10
CA LEU A 3 2.33 -12.09 -2.23
C LEU A 3 1.93 -10.83 -2.98
N THR A 4 1.05 -10.02 -2.41
CA THR A 4 0.63 -8.73 -2.98
C THR A 4 1.04 -7.60 -2.04
N PHE A 5 1.83 -6.65 -2.51
CA PHE A 5 2.12 -5.42 -1.78
C PHE A 5 0.91 -4.49 -1.84
N LEU A 6 0.24 -4.30 -0.70
CA LEU A 6 -0.87 -3.36 -0.56
C LEU A 6 -0.36 -1.94 -0.28
N GLY A 7 0.80 -1.81 0.36
CA GLY A 7 1.53 -0.56 0.48
C GLY A 7 3.01 -0.80 0.71
N THR A 8 3.81 0.18 0.32
CA THR A 8 5.29 0.16 0.40
C THR A 8 5.84 1.48 0.94
N GLY A 9 4.96 2.32 1.49
CA GLY A 9 5.31 3.60 2.09
C GLY A 9 5.69 3.46 3.57
N THR A 10 6.38 4.48 4.07
CA THR A 10 6.64 4.68 5.51
C THR A 10 5.33 5.00 6.27
N SER A 11 5.42 5.27 7.57
CA SER A 11 4.30 5.58 8.46
C SER A 11 3.39 6.71 7.96
N THR A 12 3.93 7.69 7.23
CA THR A 12 3.16 8.80 6.65
C THR A 12 2.70 8.54 5.21
N GLY A 13 3.27 7.55 4.52
CA GLY A 13 3.09 7.34 3.08
C GLY A 13 3.96 8.27 2.23
N VAL A 14 3.77 8.23 0.91
CA VAL A 14 4.39 9.16 -0.05
C VAL A 14 3.33 9.60 -1.04
N PRO A 15 3.08 10.91 -1.24
CA PRO A 15 3.80 12.06 -0.68
C PRO A 15 3.55 12.27 0.83
N SER A 16 4.52 12.90 1.49
CA SER A 16 4.33 13.42 2.85
C SER A 16 3.61 14.77 2.78
N ILE A 17 2.67 15.00 3.70
CA ILE A 17 1.89 16.25 3.74
C ILE A 17 2.85 17.44 3.92
N GLY A 18 2.77 18.42 3.03
CA GLY A 18 3.57 19.65 3.06
C GLY A 18 5.02 19.50 2.56
N CYS A 19 5.39 18.39 1.90
CA CYS A 19 6.74 18.19 1.37
C CYS A 19 6.80 18.40 -0.15
N ASP A 20 7.71 19.28 -0.58
CA ASP A 20 7.93 19.63 -1.99
C ASP A 20 9.24 19.04 -2.56
N CYS A 21 9.73 17.92 -2.01
CA CYS A 21 10.91 17.25 -2.56
C CYS A 21 10.60 16.54 -3.89
N GLU A 22 11.65 16.21 -4.65
CA GLU A 22 11.56 15.53 -5.95
C GLU A 22 10.67 14.27 -5.91
N THR A 23 10.82 13.40 -4.89
CA THR A 23 10.01 12.18 -4.78
C THR A 23 8.53 12.47 -4.49
N CYS A 24 8.22 13.48 -3.67
CA CYS A 24 6.83 13.82 -3.35
C CYS A 24 6.12 14.46 -4.56
N LEU A 25 6.85 15.26 -5.34
CA LEU A 25 6.36 15.90 -6.56
C LEU A 25 6.44 15.01 -7.82
N SER A 26 7.09 13.84 -7.73
CA SER A 26 7.24 12.91 -8.85
C SER A 26 5.89 12.54 -9.48
N ASP A 27 5.85 12.60 -10.82
CA ASP A 27 4.73 12.11 -11.64
C ASP A 27 4.77 10.60 -11.84
N ASN A 28 5.84 9.92 -11.42
CA ASN A 28 5.91 8.47 -11.50
C ASN A 28 4.88 7.86 -10.53
N PRO A 29 3.90 7.07 -11.02
CA PRO A 29 2.88 6.48 -10.16
C PRO A 29 3.45 5.53 -9.09
N LYS A 30 4.66 4.99 -9.28
CA LYS A 30 5.33 4.13 -8.29
C LYS A 30 5.82 4.87 -7.06
N ASP A 31 5.93 6.20 -7.12
CA ASP A 31 6.28 7.04 -5.97
C ASP A 31 5.06 7.38 -5.10
N LYS A 32 3.84 7.09 -5.55
CA LYS A 32 2.62 7.23 -4.74
C LYS A 32 2.42 5.97 -3.91
N ARG A 33 2.76 6.03 -2.62
CA ARG A 33 2.86 4.87 -1.73
C ARG A 33 1.93 5.01 -0.53
N LEU A 34 1.01 4.06 -0.41
CA LEU A 34 0.21 3.84 0.80
C LEU A 34 1.09 3.23 1.91
N ARG A 35 0.67 3.37 3.17
CA ARG A 35 1.34 2.77 4.34
C ARG A 35 1.50 1.26 4.15
N VAL A 36 2.62 0.73 4.65
CA VAL A 36 3.00 -0.67 4.48
C VAL A 36 1.89 -1.64 4.86
N SER A 37 1.65 -2.63 3.99
CA SER A 37 0.76 -3.77 4.23
C SER A 37 0.96 -4.78 3.11
N VAL A 38 0.80 -6.07 3.40
CA VAL A 38 0.83 -7.14 2.39
C VAL A 38 -0.33 -8.11 2.55
N LEU A 39 -0.78 -8.66 1.41
CA LEU A 39 -1.71 -9.78 1.37
C LEU A 39 -0.98 -11.04 0.90
N ILE A 40 -1.03 -12.09 1.71
CA ILE A 40 -0.51 -13.41 1.38
C ILE A 40 -1.70 -14.31 1.00
N GLU A 41 -1.65 -14.88 -0.19
CA GLU A 41 -2.63 -15.85 -0.67
C GLU A 41 -1.95 -17.21 -0.83
N HIS A 42 -2.43 -18.23 -0.11
CA HIS A 42 -1.92 -19.59 -0.16
C HIS A 42 -3.07 -20.59 -0.01
N ALA A 43 -3.20 -21.51 -0.98
CA ALA A 43 -4.34 -22.43 -1.09
C ALA A 43 -5.68 -21.66 -1.03
N ASP A 44 -6.56 -22.02 -0.10
CA ASP A 44 -7.86 -21.39 0.16
C ASP A 44 -7.79 -20.25 1.19
N LYS A 45 -6.59 -19.88 1.65
CA LYS A 45 -6.40 -18.88 2.71
C LYS A 45 -5.90 -17.55 2.17
N ARG A 46 -6.36 -16.49 2.83
CA ARG A 46 -5.87 -15.11 2.67
C ARG A 46 -5.45 -14.59 4.03
N ILE A 47 -4.20 -14.16 4.13
CA ILE A 47 -3.61 -13.62 5.35
C ILE A 47 -3.22 -12.17 5.05
N LEU A 48 -3.90 -11.23 5.72
CA LEU A 48 -3.53 -9.83 5.71
C LEU A 48 -2.47 -9.60 6.80
N VAL A 49 -1.37 -8.96 6.44
CA VAL A 49 -0.37 -8.47 7.41
C VAL A 49 -0.50 -6.96 7.47
N ASP A 50 -0.78 -6.46 8.68
CA ASP A 50 -1.10 -5.09 9.05
C ASP A 50 -2.35 -4.49 8.38
N THR A 51 -3.31 -4.08 9.20
CA THR A 51 -4.48 -3.28 8.79
C THR A 51 -4.12 -1.80 8.87
N SER A 52 -3.34 -1.31 7.88
CA SER A 52 -2.98 0.11 7.81
C SER A 52 -4.23 1.01 7.76
N ILE A 53 -4.09 2.29 8.07
CA ILE A 53 -5.19 3.27 7.90
C ILE A 53 -5.65 3.40 6.43
N ASP A 54 -4.87 2.90 5.47
CA ASP A 54 -5.24 2.82 4.05
C ASP A 54 -6.00 1.55 3.69
N PHE A 55 -6.24 0.64 4.65
CA PHE A 55 -6.74 -0.71 4.35
C PHE A 55 -8.01 -0.71 3.50
N ARG A 56 -8.95 0.22 3.76
CA ARG A 56 -10.16 0.35 2.93
C ARG A 56 -9.80 0.58 1.46
N GLN A 57 -8.91 1.53 1.15
CA GLN A 57 -8.47 1.81 -0.21
C GLN A 57 -7.68 0.64 -0.79
N GLN A 58 -6.80 0.03 0.01
CA GLN A 58 -6.00 -1.13 -0.37
C GLN A 58 -6.88 -2.32 -0.76
N ALA A 59 -7.89 -2.64 0.06
CA ALA A 59 -8.83 -3.73 -0.16
C ALA A 59 -9.68 -3.50 -1.42
N LEU A 60 -10.20 -2.28 -1.61
CA LEU A 60 -10.95 -1.92 -2.81
C LEU A 60 -10.09 -2.05 -4.07
N ARG A 61 -8.85 -1.54 -4.05
CA ARG A 61 -7.90 -1.62 -5.18
C ARG A 61 -7.51 -3.06 -5.50
N ALA A 62 -7.27 -3.87 -4.47
CA ALA A 62 -6.90 -5.28 -4.61
C ALA A 62 -8.12 -6.21 -4.79
N LYS A 63 -9.34 -5.68 -4.78
CA LYS A 63 -10.60 -6.42 -4.88
C LYS A 63 -10.71 -7.56 -3.85
N ILE A 64 -10.26 -7.28 -2.63
CA ILE A 64 -10.43 -8.18 -1.48
C ILE A 64 -11.93 -8.23 -1.16
N LYS A 65 -12.46 -9.45 -1.07
CA LYS A 65 -13.84 -9.75 -0.68
C LYS A 65 -13.86 -10.28 0.74
#